data_AF-A0A7C5GYM4-F1
#
_entry.id   AF-A0A7C5GYM4-F1
#
_cell.length_a   1.000
_cell.length_b   1.000
_cell.length_c   1.000
_cell.angle_alpha   90.00
_cell.angle_beta   90.00
_cell.angle_gamma   90.00
#
_symmetry.space_group_name_H-M   'P 1'
#
loop_
_entity.id
_entity.type
_entity.pdbx_description
1 polymer ?
#
loop_
_entity_poly.entity_id
_entity_poly.type
_entity_poly.pdbx_seq_one_letter_code
_entity_poly.pdbx_strand_id
1 'polypeptide(L)'
;MAGFVFVIEPRVAARYKVRTPQRVFPEITPEVVSSVRVIFNLTNELNVIRSNGSWYITKPISYPAAAGTIETLLRVLAELDFTASIGEIKSEQLPEFGLQPP
;
A
#
# COMPACT_ATOMS: atom_id res chain seq x y z
N MET A 1 -24.07 -42.40 45.14
CA MET A 1 -23.21 -42.00 44.02
C MET A 1 -23.80 -40.73 43.42
N ALA A 2 -23.13 -39.59 43.54
CA ALA A 2 -23.57 -38.33 42.96
C ALA A 2 -22.79 -38.08 41.66
N GLY A 3 -23.49 -37.75 40.58
CA GLY A 3 -22.91 -37.40 39.29
C GLY A 3 -23.01 -35.90 39.06
N PHE A 4 -21.99 -35.32 38.42
CA PHE A 4 -21.97 -33.92 38.00
C PHE A 4 -22.12 -33.84 36.49
N VAL A 5 -22.89 -32.87 36.01
CA VAL A 5 -22.97 -32.51 34.58
C VAL A 5 -22.14 -31.24 34.38
N PHE A 6 -21.13 -31.32 33.52
CA PHE A 6 -20.38 -30.17 33.06
C PHE A 6 -20.95 -29.72 31.72
N VAL A 7 -21.44 -28.48 31.67
CA VAL A 7 -21.73 -27.79 30.42
C VAL A 7 -20.52 -26.92 30.11
N ILE A 8 -19.71 -27.37 29.15
CA ILE A 8 -18.63 -26.57 28.58
C ILE A 8 -19.22 -25.97 27.30
N GLU A 9 -19.67 -24.72 27.35
CA GLU A 9 -19.83 -23.94 26.13
C GLU A 9 -18.43 -23.62 25.61
N PRO A 10 -17.99 -24.16 24.47
CA PRO A 10 -16.83 -23.61 23.82
C PRO A 10 -17.25 -22.20 23.40
N ARG A 11 -16.77 -21.18 24.13
CA ARG A 11 -16.70 -19.85 23.57
C ARG A 11 -15.85 -20.03 22.33
N VAL A 12 -16.50 -20.04 21.17
CA VAL A 12 -15.82 -19.86 19.89
C VAL A 12 -15.16 -18.51 20.06
N ALA A 13 -13.91 -18.51 20.53
CA ALA A 13 -13.04 -17.37 20.40
C ALA A 13 -13.10 -17.09 18.91
N ALA A 14 -13.85 -16.04 18.54
CA ALA A 14 -13.89 -15.56 17.18
C ALA A 14 -12.44 -15.57 16.76
N ARG A 15 -12.10 -16.45 15.81
CA ARG A 15 -10.73 -16.58 15.33
C ARG A 15 -10.40 -15.19 14.84
N TYR A 16 -9.69 -14.42 15.66
CA TYR A 16 -9.06 -13.19 15.22
C TYR A 16 -8.01 -13.74 14.27
N LYS A 17 -8.39 -13.90 13.00
CA LYS A 17 -7.46 -14.20 11.93
C LYS A 17 -6.43 -13.13 12.12
N VAL A 18 -5.25 -13.49 12.63
CA VAL A 18 -4.12 -12.59 12.71
C VAL A 18 -3.94 -12.16 11.26
N ARG A 19 -4.41 -10.95 10.94
CA ARG A 19 -4.25 -10.38 9.62
C ARG A 19 -2.75 -10.13 9.54
N THR A 20 -2.03 -11.02 8.86
CA THR A 20 -0.67 -10.72 8.45
C THR A 20 -0.75 -9.40 7.68
N PRO A 21 -0.03 -8.35 8.08
CA PRO A 21 -0.02 -7.10 7.33
C PRO A 21 0.36 -7.43 5.89
N GLN A 22 -0.60 -7.25 4.99
CA GLN A 22 -0.40 -7.49 3.57
C GLN A 22 0.11 -6.18 2.99
N ARG A 23 1.31 -6.21 2.39
CA ARG A 23 1.85 -5.04 1.70
C ARG A 23 0.94 -4.66 0.54
N VAL A 24 0.73 -3.36 0.34
CA VAL A 24 0.02 -2.82 -0.82
C VAL A 24 0.81 -3.10 -2.09
N PHE A 25 2.13 -2.97 -2.02
CA PHE A 25 3.05 -3.18 -3.14
C PHE A 25 4.17 -4.16 -2.75
N PRO A 26 3.89 -5.47 -2.67
CA PRO A 26 4.88 -6.45 -2.22
C PRO A 26 6.12 -6.55 -3.14
N GLU A 27 6.00 -6.13 -4.39
CA GLU A 27 7.09 -6.14 -5.38
C GLU A 27 8.00 -4.91 -5.35
N ILE A 28 7.64 -3.83 -4.64
CA ILE A 28 8.47 -2.61 -4.60
C ILE A 28 9.65 -2.83 -3.65
N THR A 29 10.85 -2.87 -4.23
CA THR A 29 12.12 -2.85 -3.50
C THR A 29 12.83 -1.51 -3.77
N PRO A 30 12.94 -0.59 -2.79
CA PRO A 30 13.46 0.77 -3.02
C PRO A 30 14.81 0.82 -3.73
N GLU A 31 15.68 -0.16 -3.49
CA GLU A 31 17.05 -0.22 -3.99
C GLU A 31 17.12 -0.46 -5.50
N VAL A 32 16.13 -1.16 -6.07
CA VAL A 32 16.10 -1.51 -7.51
C VAL A 32 15.30 -0.50 -8.34
N VAL A 33 14.62 0.46 -7.70
CA VAL A 33 13.89 1.50 -8.41
C VAL A 33 14.86 2.43 -9.13
N SER A 34 14.71 2.50 -10.45
CA SER A 34 15.56 3.31 -11.34
C SER A 34 14.90 4.61 -11.78
N SER A 35 13.58 4.74 -11.65
CA SER A 35 12.84 5.95 -12.03
C SER A 35 11.59 6.17 -11.21
N VAL A 36 11.26 7.44 -10.96
CA VAL A 36 10.00 7.88 -10.34
C VAL A 36 9.37 8.91 -11.26
N ARG A 37 8.10 8.68 -11.64
CA ARG A 37 7.32 9.61 -12.45
C ARG A 37 6.09 10.05 -11.67
N VAL A 38 5.90 11.36 -11.58
CA VAL A 38 4.70 11.97 -11.01
C VAL A 38 4.00 12.75 -12.10
N ILE A 39 2.73 12.41 -12.36
CA ILE A 39 1.86 13.13 -13.28
C ILE A 39 0.90 13.96 -12.45
N PHE A 40 0.84 15.26 -12.70
CA PHE A 40 -0.05 16.18 -12.00
C PHE A 40 -0.78 17.08 -13.01
N ASN A 41 -2.00 17.49 -12.67
CA ASN A 41 -2.88 18.24 -13.57
C ASN A 41 -3.07 17.59 -14.95
N LEU A 42 -3.02 16.25 -15.01
CA LEU A 42 -3.14 15.41 -16.22
C LEU A 42 -2.02 15.55 -17.28
N THR A 43 -1.33 16.68 -17.33
CA THR A 43 -0.36 17.00 -18.40
C THR A 43 1.05 17.27 -17.90
N ASN A 44 1.20 17.68 -16.63
CA ASN A 44 2.51 18.00 -16.10
C ASN A 44 3.20 16.72 -15.62
N GLU A 45 4.48 16.59 -15.95
CA GLU A 45 5.29 15.42 -15.62
C GLU A 45 6.54 15.87 -14.86
N LEU A 46 6.73 15.30 -13.68
CA LEU A 46 8.00 15.27 -12.98
C LEU A 46 8.60 13.88 -13.18
N ASN A 47 9.73 13.81 -13.90
CA ASN A 47 10.43 12.55 -14.10
C ASN A 47 11.78 12.60 -13.39
N VAL A 48 12.05 11.59 -12.58
CA VAL A 48 13.29 11.46 -11.82
C VAL A 48 13.93 10.13 -12.14
N ILE A 49 15.21 10.11 -12.45
CA ILE A 49 15.98 8.91 -12.80
C ILE A 49 17.15 8.76 -11.82
N ARG A 50 17.39 7.52 -11.40
CA ARG A 50 18.59 7.13 -10.67
C ARG A 50 19.70 6.80 -11.66
N SER A 51 20.79 7.53 -11.60
CA SER A 51 21.98 7.31 -12.44
C SER A 51 23.23 7.38 -11.58
N ASN A 52 24.09 6.36 -11.66
CA ASN A 52 25.34 6.25 -10.90
C ASN A 52 25.16 6.49 -9.38
N GLY A 53 24.06 6.01 -8.81
CA GLY A 53 23.77 6.14 -7.38
C GLY A 53 23.17 7.48 -6.95
N SER A 54 23.00 8.44 -7.85
CA SER A 54 22.36 9.73 -7.56
C SER A 54 21.03 9.87 -8.31
N TRP A 55 20.12 10.67 -7.74
CA TRP A 55 18.82 10.96 -8.35
C TRP A 55 18.86 12.29 -9.09
N TYR A 56 18.30 12.31 -10.30
CA TYR A 56 18.22 13.49 -11.15
C TYR A 56 16.81 13.68 -11.66
N ILE A 57 16.28 14.89 -11.52
CA ILE A 57 15.11 15.33 -12.26
C ILE A 57 15.55 15.44 -13.72
N THR A 58 14.81 14.81 -14.63
CA THR A 58 15.03 14.86 -16.08
C THR A 58 13.90 15.57 -16.81
N LYS A 59 12.74 15.73 -16.16
CA LYS A 59 11.63 16.58 -16.60
C LYS A 59 11.01 17.29 -15.39
N PRO A 60 10.60 18.56 -15.52
CA PRO A 60 10.61 19.36 -16.76
C PRO A 60 11.99 19.95 -17.10
N ILE A 61 12.89 20.05 -16.12
CA ILE A 61 14.25 20.57 -16.28
C ILE A 61 15.26 19.61 -15.66
N SER A 62 16.47 19.56 -16.20
CA SER A 62 17.54 18.70 -15.68
C SER A 62 18.16 19.33 -14.43
N TYR A 63 18.06 18.66 -13.29
CA TYR A 63 18.60 19.15 -12.02
C TYR A 63 18.82 18.00 -11.01
N PRO A 64 19.83 18.07 -10.11
CA PRO A 64 19.98 17.12 -9.02
C PRO A 64 18.71 17.04 -8.16
N ALA A 65 18.18 15.84 -7.94
CA ALA A 65 16.99 15.66 -7.14
C ALA A 65 17.34 15.53 -5.65
N ALA A 66 16.38 15.86 -4.79
CA ALA A 66 16.50 15.63 -3.35
C ALA A 66 16.42 14.12 -3.05
N ALA A 67 17.57 13.45 -3.06
CA ALA A 67 17.68 11.99 -2.88
C ALA A 67 16.95 11.50 -1.62
N GLY A 68 17.15 12.17 -0.48
CA GLY A 68 16.51 11.79 0.78
C GLY A 68 14.98 11.82 0.72
N THR A 69 14.39 12.77 -0.01
CA THR A 69 12.93 12.83 -0.21
C THR A 69 12.43 11.66 -1.05
N ILE A 70 13.13 11.32 -2.13
CA ILE A 70 12.77 10.20 -3.00
C ILE A 70 12.92 8.87 -2.27
N GLU A 71 14.03 8.67 -1.56
CA GLU A 71 14.28 7.45 -0.78
C GLU A 71 13.27 7.26 0.35
N THR A 72 12.85 8.36 0.99
CA THR A 72 11.77 8.33 1.98
C THR A 72 10.45 7.92 1.34
N LEU A 73 10.10 8.50 0.19
CA LEU A 73 8.89 8.11 -0.55
C LEU A 73 8.91 6.62 -0.91
N LEU A 74 10.00 6.11 -1.47
CA LEU A 74 10.12 4.70 -1.86
C LEU A 74 10.01 3.76 -0.65
N ARG A 75 10.62 4.12 0.48
CA ARG A 75 10.50 3.37 1.73
C ARG A 75 9.06 3.31 2.22
N VAL A 76 8.37 4.46 2.26
CA VAL A 76 6.96 4.53 2.69
C VAL A 76 6.07 3.69 1.77
N LEU A 77 6.30 3.68 0.46
CA LEU A 77 5.56 2.84 -0.48
C LEU A 77 5.83 1.34 -0.26
N ALA A 78 7.07 0.95 -0.01
CA ALA A 78 7.44 -0.44 0.26
C ALA A 78 6.88 -0.95 1.61
N GLU A 79 6.69 -0.05 2.58
CA GLU A 79 6.17 -0.34 3.91
C GLU A 79 4.64 -0.15 4.01
N LEU A 80 3.97 0.20 2.92
CA LEU A 80 2.54 0.47 2.94
C LEU A 80 1.75 -0.82 3.16
N ASP A 81 0.92 -0.85 4.20
CA ASP A 81 0.09 -2.00 4.59
C ASP A 81 -1.38 -1.80 4.26
N PHE A 82 -2.05 -2.87 3.83
CA PHE A 82 -3.51 -2.91 3.74
C PHE A 82 -4.13 -2.90 5.14
N THR A 83 -4.76 -1.78 5.51
CA THR A 83 -5.53 -1.69 6.76
C THR A 83 -6.84 -2.48 6.68
N ALA A 84 -7.51 -2.44 5.53
CA ALA A 84 -8.73 -3.19 5.29
C ALA A 84 -8.84 -3.57 3.81
N SER A 85 -9.03 -4.86 3.54
CA SER A 85 -9.63 -5.33 2.31
C SER A 85 -11.14 -5.30 2.51
N ILE A 86 -11.82 -4.50 1.69
CA ILE A 86 -13.25 -4.65 1.47
C ILE A 86 -13.35 -5.89 0.57
N GLY A 87 -14.09 -6.92 1.00
CA GLY A 87 -14.15 -8.22 0.32
C GLY A 87 -14.88 -8.13 -1.03
N GLU A 88 -15.75 -9.09 -1.33
CA GLU A 88 -16.68 -8.91 -2.46
C GLU A 88 -17.62 -7.73 -2.16
N ILE A 89 -17.41 -6.62 -2.88
CA ILE A 89 -18.30 -5.46 -2.86
C ILE A 89 -19.32 -5.66 -3.99
N LYS A 90 -20.61 -5.58 -3.66
CA LYS A 90 -21.62 -5.53 -4.72
C LYS A 90 -21.60 -4.15 -5.38
N SER A 91 -21.93 -4.09 -6.67
CA SER A 91 -21.90 -2.85 -7.45
C SER A 91 -22.67 -1.70 -6.81
N GLU A 92 -23.73 -2.01 -6.05
CA GLU A 92 -24.56 -1.02 -5.36
C GLU A 92 -23.85 -0.29 -4.21
N GLN A 93 -22.74 -0.84 -3.70
CA GLN A 93 -21.97 -0.29 -2.58
C GLN A 93 -20.75 0.52 -3.05
N LEU A 94 -20.40 0.46 -4.34
CA LEU A 94 -19.32 1.26 -4.93
C LEU A 94 -19.47 2.78 -4.70
N PRO A 95 -20.68 3.37 -4.70
CA PRO A 95 -20.87 4.79 -4.38
C PRO A 95 -20.35 5.19 -3.00
N GLU A 96 -20.43 4.31 -2.00
CA GLU A 96 -19.98 4.57 -0.63
C GLU A 96 -18.46 4.74 -0.54
N PHE A 97 -17.73 4.19 -1.52
CA PHE A 97 -16.27 4.27 -1.63
C PHE A 97 -15.80 5.21 -2.74
N GLY A 98 -16.71 5.92 -3.42
CA GLY A 98 -16.38 6.79 -4.53
C GLY A 98 -15.84 6.07 -5.78
N LEU A 99 -16.10 4.76 -5.91
CA LEU A 99 -15.62 3.90 -7.00
C LEU A 99 -16.66 3.74 -8.11
N GLN A 100 -17.36 4.82 -8.45
CA GLN A 100 -18.35 4.81 -9.53
C GLN A 100 -17.62 4.76 -10.89
N PRO A 101 -18.12 3.99 -11.89
CA PRO A 101 -17.55 4.03 -13.22
C PRO A 101 -17.61 5.46 -13.81
N PRO A 102 -16.57 5.89 -14.55
CA PRO A 102 -16.53 7.21 -15.18
C PRO A 102 -17.58 7.38 -16.29
#